data_AF-A0A7S3I2M2-F1
#
_entry.id   AF-A0A7S3I2M2-F1
#
_cell.length_a   1.000
_cell.length_b   1.000
_cell.length_c   1.000
_cell.angle_alpha   90.00
_cell.angle_beta   90.00
_cell.angle_gamma   90.00
#
_symmetry.space_group_name_H-M   'P 1'
#
loop_
_entity.id
_entity.type
_entity.pdbx_description
1 polymer ?
#
loop_
_entity_poly.entity_id
_entity_poly.type
_entity_poly.pdbx_seq_one_letter_code
_entity_poly.pdbx_strand_id
1 'polypeptide(L)'
;MCEQPSPVIHKFRGVFSINNLDFSEVNERNFAMRGSVLRNTGFMIGIVVYVGTDTKAHQNAKTQKRKTSWLINRMHAHFINMFIAMALTVFLLSAGGLAIDLLYDFPYLYINAAKMEEQNSTGSRIMKFL
;
A
#
# COMPACT_ATOMS: atom_id res chain seq x y z
N MET A 1 -8.52 -33.44 28.73
CA MET A 1 -7.45 -33.05 27.77
C MET A 1 -8.08 -32.87 26.39
N CYS A 2 -7.63 -31.91 25.58
CA CYS A 2 -8.20 -31.66 24.24
C CYS A 2 -7.09 -31.43 23.20
N GLU A 3 -7.40 -31.67 21.92
CA GLU A 3 -6.47 -31.37 20.83
C GLU A 3 -6.22 -29.85 20.66
N GLN A 4 -5.17 -29.50 19.93
CA GLN A 4 -4.85 -28.12 19.64
C GLN A 4 -5.90 -27.49 18.68
N PRO A 5 -6.21 -26.18 18.80
CA PRO A 5 -7.16 -25.51 17.93
C PRO A 5 -6.86 -25.71 16.45
N SER A 6 -7.82 -26.26 15.71
CA SER A 6 -7.70 -26.56 14.28
C SER A 6 -8.91 -26.02 13.49
N PRO A 7 -8.69 -25.45 12.29
CA PRO A 7 -9.76 -24.92 11.45
C PRO A 7 -10.67 -26.02 10.89
N VAL A 8 -10.31 -27.30 11.01
CA VAL A 8 -11.17 -28.38 10.51
C VAL A 8 -12.45 -28.47 11.37
N ILE A 9 -13.59 -28.14 10.77
CA ILE A 9 -14.90 -28.04 11.44
C ILE A 9 -15.38 -29.40 11.95
N HIS A 10 -15.20 -30.45 11.16
CA HIS A 10 -15.71 -31.80 11.43
C HIS A 10 -14.77 -32.68 12.27
N LYS A 11 -13.72 -32.10 12.84
CA LYS A 11 -12.74 -32.82 13.63
C LYS A 11 -12.66 -32.19 15.00
N PHE A 12 -12.95 -32.96 16.03
CA PHE A 12 -12.65 -32.61 17.41
C PHE A 12 -12.28 -33.88 18.14
N ARG A 13 -11.19 -33.87 18.91
CA ARG A 13 -10.82 -34.98 19.78
C ARG A 13 -10.44 -34.46 21.16
N GLY A 14 -11.11 -34.98 22.18
CA GLY A 14 -10.79 -34.71 23.56
C GLY A 14 -11.09 -35.92 24.43
N VAL A 15 -10.57 -35.89 25.65
CA VAL A 15 -10.89 -36.86 26.69
C VAL A 15 -11.36 -36.07 27.91
N PHE A 16 -12.56 -36.39 28.38
CA PHE A 16 -13.15 -35.85 29.59
C PHE A 16 -13.01 -36.90 30.70
N SER A 17 -12.62 -36.46 31.89
CA SER A 17 -12.53 -37.32 33.05
C SER A 17 -13.12 -36.69 34.29
N ILE A 18 -13.89 -37.50 35.03
CA ILE A 18 -14.43 -37.16 36.35
C ILE A 18 -13.62 -37.94 37.37
N ASN A 19 -13.03 -37.24 38.33
CA ASN A 19 -12.29 -37.82 39.46
C ASN A 19 -11.17 -38.82 39.06
N ASN A 20 -10.60 -38.72 37.85
CA ASN A 20 -9.61 -39.66 37.30
C ASN A 20 -10.06 -41.14 37.26
N LEU A 21 -11.37 -41.40 37.35
CA LEU A 21 -11.92 -42.76 37.37
C LEU A 21 -12.51 -43.12 36.01
N ASP A 22 -13.26 -42.20 35.42
CA ASP A 22 -13.90 -42.40 34.12
C ASP A 22 -13.21 -41.55 33.07
N PHE A 23 -12.81 -42.16 31.95
CA PHE A 23 -12.28 -41.46 30.78
C PHE A 23 -13.26 -41.65 29.63
N SER A 24 -13.95 -40.57 29.24
CA SER A 24 -14.86 -40.56 28.09
C SER A 24 -14.23 -39.78 26.95
N GLU A 25 -14.20 -40.39 25.76
CA GLU A 25 -13.80 -39.68 24.56
C GLU A 25 -14.88 -38.70 24.12
N VAL A 26 -14.46 -37.49 23.76
CA VAL A 26 -15.30 -36.41 23.27
C VAL A 26 -14.93 -36.14 21.81
N ASN A 27 -15.91 -36.31 20.93
CA ASN A 27 -15.77 -36.10 19.49
C ASN A 27 -16.57 -34.87 19.03
N GLU A 28 -16.56 -34.59 17.72
CA GLU A 28 -17.27 -33.44 17.13
C GLU A 28 -18.78 -33.43 17.40
N ARG A 29 -19.40 -34.58 17.64
CA ARG A 29 -20.83 -34.69 17.98
C ARG A 29 -21.17 -34.11 19.35
N ASN A 30 -20.21 -34.12 20.27
CA ASN A 30 -20.37 -33.59 21.63
C ASN A 30 -19.84 -32.15 21.75
N PHE A 31 -19.39 -31.56 20.63
CA PHE A 31 -18.76 -30.25 20.61
C PHE A 31 -19.70 -29.21 19.95
N ALA A 32 -20.12 -28.21 20.71
CA ALA A 32 -20.90 -27.09 20.20
C ALA A 32 -19.98 -25.96 19.74
N MET A 33 -20.15 -25.51 18.49
CA MET A 33 -19.37 -24.41 17.92
C MET A 33 -20.03 -23.05 18.17
N ARG A 34 -19.20 -21.99 18.21
CA ARG A 34 -19.67 -20.61 18.20
C ARG A 34 -20.56 -20.38 16.97
N GLY A 35 -21.78 -19.87 17.19
CA GLY A 35 -22.75 -19.60 16.12
C GLY A 35 -23.77 -20.73 15.89
N SER A 36 -23.61 -21.89 16.54
CA SER A 36 -24.64 -22.91 16.56
C SER A 36 -25.83 -22.47 17.42
N VAL A 37 -27.04 -22.82 16.99
CA VAL A 37 -28.29 -22.52 17.69
C VAL A 37 -28.89 -23.82 18.22
N LEU A 38 -29.19 -23.85 19.51
CA LEU A 38 -29.85 -24.99 20.14
C LEU A 38 -31.28 -25.11 19.61
N ARG A 39 -31.69 -26.32 19.21
CA ARG A 39 -33.04 -26.61 18.71
C ARG A 39 -33.58 -27.83 19.43
N ASN A 40 -34.89 -27.83 19.68
CA ASN A 40 -35.61 -28.97 20.25
C ASN A 40 -35.16 -29.38 21.68
N THR A 41 -34.50 -28.48 22.41
CA THR A 41 -34.13 -28.65 23.82
C THR A 41 -34.18 -27.30 24.53
N GLY A 42 -34.58 -27.28 25.81
CA GLY A 42 -34.78 -26.04 26.57
C GLY A 42 -33.48 -25.37 26.99
N PHE A 43 -32.49 -26.16 27.44
CA PHE A 43 -31.17 -25.67 27.83
C PHE A 43 -30.11 -26.76 27.63
N MET A 44 -28.83 -26.33 27.63
CA MET A 44 -27.66 -27.20 27.63
C MET A 44 -26.68 -26.70 28.68
N ILE A 45 -26.07 -27.63 29.42
CA ILE A 45 -24.95 -27.34 30.31
C ILE A 45 -23.69 -27.90 29.64
N GLY A 46 -22.63 -27.10 29.60
CA GLY A 46 -21.37 -27.49 28.96
C GLY A 46 -20.19 -26.69 29.47
N ILE A 47 -18.99 -27.17 29.15
CA ILE A 47 -17.72 -26.54 29.51
C ILE A 47 -17.16 -25.85 28.27
N VAL A 48 -16.63 -24.63 28.45
CA VAL A 48 -16.01 -23.88 27.37
C VAL A 48 -14.58 -24.38 27.15
N VAL A 49 -14.30 -24.91 25.96
CA VAL A 49 -12.97 -25.46 25.60
C VAL A 49 -12.12 -24.48 24.79
N TYR A 50 -12.72 -23.75 23.85
CA TYR A 50 -12.03 -22.75 23.01
C TYR A 50 -12.72 -21.39 23.09
N VAL A 51 -11.94 -20.32 23.11
CA VAL A 51 -12.42 -18.93 23.22
C VAL A 51 -11.73 -18.05 22.18
N GLY A 52 -12.41 -17.02 21.70
CA GLY A 52 -11.82 -15.99 20.83
C GLY A 52 -11.25 -16.54 19.51
N THR A 53 -9.95 -16.29 19.30
CA THR A 53 -9.21 -16.67 18.09
C THR A 53 -9.05 -18.17 17.91
N ASP A 54 -9.17 -18.92 19.00
CA ASP A 54 -8.98 -20.38 19.02
C ASP A 54 -10.25 -21.12 18.64
N THR A 55 -11.39 -20.42 18.56
CA THR A 55 -12.63 -21.03 18.09
C THR A 55 -12.51 -21.43 16.63
N LYS A 56 -12.98 -22.65 16.29
CA LYS A 56 -13.03 -23.13 14.90
C LYS A 56 -13.74 -22.15 13.95
N ALA A 57 -14.76 -21.44 14.45
CA ALA A 57 -15.48 -20.41 13.71
C ALA A 57 -14.60 -19.20 13.38
N HIS A 58 -13.72 -18.78 14.30
CA HIS A 58 -12.76 -17.71 14.04
C HIS A 58 -11.65 -18.17 13.11
N GLN A 59 -11.12 -19.37 13.28
CA GLN A 59 -10.06 -19.90 12.43
C GLN A 59 -10.51 -20.12 10.98
N ASN A 60 -11.80 -20.41 10.76
CA ASN A 60 -12.40 -20.45 9.42
C ASN A 60 -12.87 -19.09 8.90
N ALA A 61 -12.84 -18.05 9.73
CA ALA A 61 -13.21 -16.72 9.28
C ALA A 61 -12.16 -16.23 8.28
N LYS A 62 -12.63 -15.81 7.09
CA LYS A 62 -11.75 -15.20 6.11
C LYS A 62 -11.16 -13.92 6.71
N THR A 63 -9.83 -13.82 6.74
CA THR A 63 -9.15 -12.59 7.15
C THR A 63 -9.76 -11.41 6.41
N GLN A 64 -10.21 -10.41 7.18
CA GLN A 64 -10.86 -9.25 6.62
C GLN A 64 -9.88 -8.49 5.74
N LYS A 65 -10.01 -8.63 4.42
CA LYS A 65 -9.28 -7.81 3.47
C LYS A 65 -9.92 -6.43 3.41
N ARG A 66 -9.09 -5.40 3.28
CA ARG A 66 -9.57 -4.04 3.03
C ARG A 66 -10.47 -4.06 1.79
N LYS A 67 -11.73 -3.64 1.95
CA LYS A 67 -12.66 -3.51 0.84
C LYS A 67 -12.27 -2.28 0.03
N THR A 68 -11.75 -2.49 -1.17
CA THR A 68 -11.52 -1.42 -2.14
C THR A 68 -12.57 -1.53 -3.24
N SER A 69 -13.22 -0.42 -3.57
CA SER A 69 -14.18 -0.40 -4.67
C SER A 69 -13.43 -0.33 -6.00
N TRP A 70 -14.09 -0.80 -7.07
CA TRP A 70 -13.58 -0.66 -8.43
C TRP A 70 -13.29 0.81 -8.76
N LEU A 71 -14.17 1.71 -8.32
CA LEU A 71 -14.01 3.15 -8.50
C LEU A 71 -12.74 3.68 -7.83
N ILE A 72 -12.45 3.31 -6.58
CA ILE A 72 -11.23 3.75 -5.88
C ILE A 72 -9.98 3.29 -6.63
N ASN A 73 -9.97 2.05 -7.12
CA ASN A 73 -8.84 1.55 -7.91
C ASN A 73 -8.68 2.33 -9.23
N ARG A 74 -9.79 2.69 -9.88
CA ARG A 74 -9.80 3.52 -11.08
C ARG A 74 -9.31 4.94 -10.79
N MET A 75 -9.75 5.54 -9.69
CA MET A 75 -9.30 6.87 -9.24
C MET A 75 -7.80 6.89 -8.97
N HIS A 76 -7.25 5.87 -8.32
CA HIS A 76 -5.80 5.77 -8.12
C HIS A 76 -5.04 5.75 -9.45
N ALA A 77 -5.52 5.03 -10.46
CA ALA A 77 -4.93 5.04 -11.79
C ALA A 77 -5.01 6.43 -12.46
N HIS A 78 -6.11 7.16 -12.28
CA HIS A 78 -6.23 8.53 -12.78
C HIS A 78 -5.27 9.50 -12.09
N PHE A 79 -5.09 9.39 -10.77
CA PHE A 79 -4.11 10.20 -10.05
C PHE A 79 -2.70 9.95 -10.56
N ILE A 80 -2.30 8.69 -10.73
CA ILE A 80 -0.99 8.34 -11.29
C ILE A 80 -0.81 8.97 -12.68
N ASN A 81 -1.81 8.83 -13.56
CA ASN A 81 -1.76 9.42 -14.90
C ASN A 81 -1.64 10.95 -14.87
N MET A 82 -2.37 11.62 -13.97
CA MET A 82 -2.32 13.07 -13.81
C MET A 82 -0.94 13.55 -13.33
N PHE A 83 -0.33 12.84 -12.38
CA PHE A 83 1.04 13.16 -11.93
C PHE A 83 2.06 13.02 -13.05
N ILE A 84 1.96 11.97 -13.88
CA ILE A 84 2.84 11.77 -15.02
C ILE A 84 2.67 12.90 -16.04
N ALA A 85 1.42 13.25 -16.39
CA ALA A 85 1.14 14.34 -17.31
C ALA A 85 1.73 15.68 -16.82
N MET A 86 1.55 15.99 -15.53
CA MET A 86 2.09 17.21 -14.93
C MET A 86 3.61 17.24 -14.98
N ALA A 87 4.27 16.13 -14.62
CA ALA A 87 5.74 16.01 -14.68
C ALA A 87 6.26 16.22 -16.11
N LEU A 88 5.60 15.65 -17.11
CA LEU A 88 5.96 15.84 -18.53
C LEU A 88 5.83 17.30 -18.97
N THR A 89 4.74 17.98 -18.60
CA THR A 89 4.57 19.39 -18.98
C THR A 89 5.64 20.30 -18.38
N VAL A 90 5.99 20.11 -17.10
CA VAL A 90 7.06 20.88 -16.45
C VAL A 90 8.41 20.57 -17.09
N PHE A 91 8.69 19.31 -17.41
CA PHE A 91 9.91 18.92 -18.09
C PHE A 91 10.06 19.57 -19.47
N LEU A 92 8.98 19.56 -20.27
CA LEU A 92 8.97 20.19 -21.60
C LEU A 92 9.15 21.71 -21.52
N LEU A 93 8.47 22.37 -20.57
CA LEU A 93 8.63 23.81 -20.35
C LEU A 93 10.05 24.17 -19.88
N SER A 94 10.63 23.38 -18.98
CA SER A 94 12.00 23.58 -18.50
C SER A 94 13.02 23.38 -19.61
N ALA A 95 12.89 22.33 -20.43
CA ALA A 95 13.79 22.07 -21.54
C ALA A 95 13.66 23.15 -22.63
N GLY A 96 12.44 23.57 -22.93
CA GLY A 96 12.16 24.66 -23.87
C GLY A 96 12.73 26.00 -23.40
N GLY A 97 12.56 26.33 -22.11
CA GLY A 97 13.15 27.53 -21.50
C GLY A 97 14.67 27.55 -21.63
N LEU A 98 15.34 26.46 -21.23
CA LEU A 98 16.81 26.35 -21.36
C LEU A 98 17.29 26.44 -22.81
N ALA A 99 16.54 25.87 -23.78
CA ALA A 99 16.90 25.96 -25.19
C ALA A 99 16.76 27.39 -25.74
N ILE A 100 15.73 28.12 -25.32
CA ILE A 100 15.55 29.54 -25.68
C ILE A 100 16.63 30.40 -25.03
N ASP A 101 16.91 30.18 -23.75
CA ASP A 101 17.97 30.89 -23.03
C ASP A 101 19.32 30.68 -23.74
N LEU A 102 19.67 29.44 -24.10
CA LEU A 102 20.88 29.15 -24.90
C LEU A 102 20.86 29.84 -26.27
N LEU A 103 19.72 29.90 -26.96
CA LEU A 103 19.62 30.53 -28.28
C LEU A 103 19.72 32.06 -28.20
N TYR A 104 19.19 32.68 -27.15
CA TYR A 104 19.35 34.12 -26.88
C TYR A 104 20.74 34.45 -26.30
N ASP A 105 21.43 33.47 -25.71
CA ASP A 105 22.78 33.64 -25.20
C ASP A 105 23.86 33.77 -26.31
N PHE A 106 23.67 33.17 -27.47
CA PHE A 106 24.64 33.34 -28.56
C PHE A 106 24.70 34.78 -29.14
N PRO A 107 23.58 35.46 -29.46
CA PRO A 107 23.63 36.78 -30.10
C PRO A 107 24.11 37.92 -29.19
N TYR A 108 23.75 37.94 -27.89
CA TYR A 108 24.18 39.04 -27.00
C TYR A 108 25.68 39.00 -26.70
N LEU A 109 26.28 37.81 -26.60
CA LEU A 109 27.72 37.66 -26.38
C LEU A 109 28.52 38.09 -27.61
N TYR A 110 28.02 37.79 -28.82
CA TYR A 110 28.66 38.16 -30.08
C TYR A 110 28.62 39.68 -30.34
N ILE A 111 27.46 40.31 -30.09
CA ILE A 111 27.31 41.77 -30.26
C ILE A 111 28.17 42.53 -29.24
N ASN A 112 28.23 42.07 -27.99
CA ASN A 112 29.09 42.67 -26.97
C ASN A 112 30.58 42.48 -27.29
N ALA A 113 30.99 41.30 -27.77
CA ALA A 113 32.37 41.05 -28.21
C ALA A 113 32.77 41.95 -29.39
N ALA A 114 31.93 42.07 -30.41
CA ALA A 114 32.17 42.97 -31.54
C ALA A 114 32.28 44.44 -31.12
N LYS A 115 31.44 44.87 -30.17
CA LYS A 115 31.48 46.24 -29.63
C LYS A 115 32.73 46.53 -28.79
N MET A 116 33.24 45.52 -28.08
CA MET A 116 34.51 45.63 -27.33
C MET A 116 35.72 45.74 -28.28
N GLU A 117 35.72 45.04 -29.41
CA GLU A 117 36.78 45.10 -30.41
C GLU A 117 36.83 46.47 -31.13
N GLU A 118 35.67 47.05 -31.42
CA GLU A 118 35.55 48.37 -32.05
C GLU A 118 36.02 49.51 -31.13
N GLN A 119 35.72 49.44 -29.82
CA GLN A 119 36.22 50.43 -28.84
C GLN A 119 37.73 50.30 -28.60
N ASN A 120 38.28 49.09 -28.60
CA ASN A 120 39.72 48.88 -28.42
C ASN A 120 40.53 49.38 -29.63
N SER A 121 40.00 49.19 -30.85
CA SER A 121 40.58 49.73 -32.08
C SER A 121 40.54 51.27 -32.12
N THR A 122 39.43 51.87 -31.67
CA THR A 122 39.28 53.33 -31.62
C THR A 122 40.17 53.96 -30.54
N GLY A 123 40.28 53.35 -29.36
CA GLY A 123 41.19 53.78 -28.30
C GLY A 123 42.68 53.68 -28.70
N SER A 124 43.05 52.61 -29.41
CA SER A 124 44.40 52.43 -29.96
C SER A 124 44.76 53.48 -31.03
N ARG A 125 43.78 53.88 -31.86
CA ARG A 125 43.99 54.92 -32.87
C ARG A 125 44.19 56.30 -32.24
N ILE A 126 43.46 56.64 -31.18
CA ILE A 126 43.60 57.95 -30.51
C ILE A 126 44.97 58.08 -29.81
N MET A 127 45.51 57.02 -29.19
CA MET A 127 46.85 57.03 -28.59
C MET A 127 48.00 57.15 -29.61
N LYS A 128 47.80 56.76 -30.87
CA LYS A 128 48.84 56.90 -31.92
C LYS A 128 48.97 58.32 -32.49
N PHE A 129 48.03 59.21 -32.17
CA PHE A 129 48.02 60.60 -32.65
C PHE A 129 48.49 61.63 -31.61
N LEU A 130 48.91 61.17 -30.42
CA LEU A 130 49.44 61.99 -29.32
C LEU A 130 50.91 61.63 -29.07
#